data_AF-A0A0S8IBI4-F1
#
_entry.id   AF-A0A0S8IBI4-F1
#
_cell.length_a   1.000
_cell.length_b   1.000
_cell.length_c   1.000
_cell.angle_alpha   90.00
_cell.angle_beta   90.00
_cell.angle_gamma   90.00
#
_symmetry.space_group_name_H-M   'P 1'
#
loop_
_entity.id
_entity.type
_entity.pdbx_description
1 polymer ?
#
loop_
_entity_poly.entity_id
_entity_poly.type
_entity_poly.pdbx_seq_one_letter_code
_entity_poly.pdbx_strand_id
1 'polypeptide(L)'
;MLEQLFINLPIAINILFIVIALYVVTRAAHYLVDGAVSIAHEYHISPLIIGATVVAMGTTSAENTVNLVIVLSDGDPSTVIGNLLGSNLVNFGIELGVSALIAGLILVPRGAFEKDIPLYFATVGLVTAFASDGQISRSEALIGLVIFVTALGLVIQYARSKRESSVLLVEAEEIEAISHPTAKRLTRRQALQALIGGLIFLVLSSRFLILNTAAVATVVGIPEFIIGLVIIGPGTSMPEIASSIQAARRGHASLVLGTVFGSCLFNLSLGLGLPAVIRPLPVGETAILSLVFINVVNLALLVLLLMDLKWVGRARTITRVTGAYLVITYLGFISYLVVDAAGGSFESWWKPFALVVFVVGSVLIVRKAAIVIVSTRAARAAGQVERKRILCATRGGHASQPTHQRAIEIALERDAELIFLYVFDQQAIQQVATPILINVSSQMDHMRAFLRNTARKQATQAGVRARVLVRAGSLREQIQAIADEQHVDLIVMGNPSEKSSLFKREALQAFADEIETETGIEVLALTDQEVET
;
A
#
# COMPACT_ATOMS: atom_id res chain seq x y z
N MET A 1 -24.34 -28.63 -27.24
CA MET A 1 -25.81 -28.47 -27.02
C MET A 1 -26.13 -27.24 -26.16
N LEU A 2 -25.49 -27.04 -24.99
CA LEU A 2 -25.74 -25.85 -24.15
C LEU A 2 -25.27 -24.54 -24.79
N GLU A 3 -24.06 -24.47 -25.36
CA GLU A 3 -23.58 -23.24 -26.02
C GLU A 3 -24.49 -22.76 -27.14
N GLN A 4 -24.91 -23.68 -28.02
CA GLN A 4 -25.87 -23.35 -29.09
C GLN A 4 -27.21 -22.81 -28.55
N LEU A 5 -27.64 -23.25 -27.37
CA LEU A 5 -28.83 -22.69 -26.72
C LEU A 5 -28.62 -21.21 -26.40
N PHE A 6 -27.48 -20.84 -25.79
CA PHE A 6 -27.17 -19.45 -25.42
C PHE A 6 -26.90 -18.55 -26.64
N ILE A 7 -26.25 -19.08 -27.68
CA ILE A 7 -26.03 -18.35 -28.94
C ILE A 7 -27.36 -17.96 -29.60
N ASN A 8 -28.38 -18.82 -29.49
CA ASN A 8 -29.71 -18.57 -30.05
C ASN A 8 -30.57 -17.62 -29.18
N LEU A 9 -30.14 -17.27 -27.97
CA LEU A 9 -30.87 -16.30 -27.15
C LEU A 9 -30.65 -14.87 -27.66
N PRO A 10 -31.65 -13.98 -27.53
CA PRO A 10 -31.44 -12.56 -27.73
C PRO A 10 -30.27 -12.03 -26.90
N ILE A 11 -29.41 -11.22 -27.51
CA ILE A 11 -28.21 -10.65 -26.84
C ILE A 11 -28.55 -9.98 -25.51
N ALA A 12 -29.68 -9.27 -25.43
CA ALA A 12 -30.14 -8.63 -24.20
C ALA A 12 -30.35 -9.62 -23.04
N ILE A 13 -30.82 -10.84 -23.34
CA ILE A 13 -30.99 -11.90 -22.32
C ILE A 13 -29.62 -12.42 -21.88
N ASN A 14 -28.70 -12.65 -22.81
CA ASN A 14 -27.32 -13.03 -22.47
C ASN A 14 -26.64 -11.97 -21.59
N ILE A 15 -26.82 -10.67 -21.90
CA ILE A 15 -26.29 -9.56 -21.08
C ILE A 15 -26.90 -9.59 -19.67
N LEU A 16 -28.22 -9.77 -19.55
CA LEU A 16 -28.87 -9.89 -18.24
C LEU A 16 -28.31 -11.07 -17.44
N PHE A 17 -28.11 -12.22 -18.09
CA PHE A 17 -27.50 -13.40 -17.49
C PHE A 17 -26.04 -13.17 -17.06
N ILE A 18 -25.25 -12.43 -17.84
CA ILE A 18 -23.90 -12.00 -17.46
C ILE A 18 -23.93 -11.15 -16.19
N VAL A 19 -24.81 -10.14 -16.13
CA VAL A 19 -24.94 -9.27 -14.95
C VAL A 19 -25.33 -10.06 -13.71
N ILE A 20 -26.31 -10.98 -13.83
CA ILE A 20 -26.71 -11.87 -12.74
C ILE A 20 -25.55 -12.77 -12.34
N ALA A 21 -24.84 -13.36 -13.30
CA ALA A 21 -23.71 -14.25 -13.03
C ALA A 21 -22.59 -13.52 -12.28
N LEU A 22 -22.20 -12.32 -12.72
CA LEU A 22 -21.21 -11.49 -12.04
C LEU A 22 -21.65 -11.16 -10.60
N TYR A 23 -22.91 -10.77 -10.41
CA TYR A 23 -23.44 -10.53 -9.06
C TYR A 23 -23.34 -11.79 -8.18
N VAL A 24 -23.71 -12.96 -8.70
CA VAL A 24 -23.63 -14.23 -7.96
C VAL A 24 -22.19 -14.63 -7.70
N VAL A 25 -21.27 -14.47 -8.65
CA VAL A 25 -19.82 -14.70 -8.49
C VAL A 25 -19.28 -13.87 -7.34
N THR A 26 -19.52 -12.56 -7.36
CA THR A 26 -19.09 -11.64 -6.29
C THR A 26 -19.66 -12.04 -4.93
N ARG A 27 -20.96 -12.35 -4.85
CA ARG A 27 -21.59 -12.76 -3.60
C ARG A 27 -21.09 -14.11 -3.11
N ALA A 28 -20.90 -15.08 -4.00
CA ALA A 28 -20.41 -16.41 -3.67
C ALA A 28 -18.97 -16.37 -3.16
N ALA A 29 -18.11 -15.56 -3.77
CA ALA A 29 -16.76 -15.29 -3.28
C ALA A 29 -16.80 -14.72 -1.84
N HIS A 30 -17.65 -13.72 -1.55
CA HIS A 30 -17.79 -13.21 -0.18
C HIS A 30 -18.23 -14.28 0.81
N TYR A 31 -19.22 -15.12 0.47
CA TYR A 31 -19.65 -16.22 1.33
C TYR A 31 -18.54 -17.26 1.58
N LEU A 32 -17.76 -17.57 0.54
CA LEU A 32 -16.60 -18.46 0.65
C LEU A 32 -15.59 -17.90 1.67
N VAL A 33 -15.28 -16.60 1.57
CA VAL A 33 -14.36 -15.93 2.51
C VAL A 33 -14.92 -15.86 3.92
N ASP A 34 -16.19 -15.49 4.10
CA ASP A 34 -16.84 -15.44 5.42
C ASP A 34 -16.76 -16.80 6.14
N GLY A 35 -16.96 -17.90 5.39
CA GLY A 35 -16.79 -19.26 5.89
C GLY A 35 -15.34 -19.57 6.27
N ALA A 36 -14.39 -19.25 5.39
CA ALA A 36 -12.96 -19.49 5.62
C ALA A 36 -12.40 -18.69 6.81
N VAL A 37 -12.77 -17.41 6.93
CA VAL A 37 -12.40 -16.53 8.05
C VAL A 37 -12.98 -17.04 9.36
N SER A 38 -14.27 -17.42 9.38
CA SER A 38 -14.91 -17.97 10.58
C SER A 38 -14.23 -19.25 11.07
N ILE A 39 -13.85 -20.14 10.14
CA ILE A 39 -13.10 -21.36 10.47
C ILE A 39 -11.70 -21.00 10.99
N ALA A 40 -10.99 -20.06 10.35
CA ALA A 40 -9.66 -19.66 10.79
C ALA A 40 -9.65 -19.08 12.21
N HIS A 41 -10.67 -18.30 12.58
CA HIS A 41 -10.88 -17.81 13.95
C HIS A 41 -11.13 -18.96 14.95
N GLU A 42 -11.89 -20.00 14.56
CA GLU A 42 -12.11 -21.20 15.40
C GLU A 42 -10.80 -21.95 15.68
N TYR A 43 -9.86 -21.95 14.74
CA TYR A 43 -8.52 -22.53 14.90
C TYR A 43 -7.50 -21.60 15.60
N HIS A 44 -7.95 -20.49 16.20
CA HIS A 44 -7.11 -19.51 16.89
C HIS A 44 -5.95 -18.96 16.04
N ILE A 45 -6.16 -18.87 14.72
CA ILE A 45 -5.23 -18.20 13.81
C ILE A 45 -5.34 -16.70 14.07
N SER A 46 -4.21 -15.99 14.18
CA SER A 46 -4.23 -14.56 14.47
C SER A 46 -4.88 -13.76 13.32
N PRO A 47 -5.65 -12.69 13.60
CA PRO A 47 -6.24 -11.80 12.59
C PRO A 47 -5.22 -11.33 11.54
N LEU A 48 -3.98 -11.05 11.96
CA LEU A 48 -2.89 -10.67 11.05
C LEU A 48 -2.58 -11.72 9.98
N ILE A 49 -2.63 -13.01 10.32
CA ILE A 49 -2.41 -14.10 9.36
C ILE A 49 -3.67 -14.29 8.51
N ILE A 50 -4.86 -14.20 9.10
CA ILE A 50 -6.14 -14.32 8.39
C ILE A 50 -6.23 -13.23 7.30
N GLY A 51 -6.00 -11.98 7.66
CA GLY A 51 -5.96 -10.83 6.75
C GLY A 51 -4.91 -11.00 5.65
N ALA A 52 -3.70 -11.42 6.02
CA ALA A 52 -2.59 -11.57 5.07
C ALA A 52 -2.71 -12.81 4.15
N THR A 53 -3.64 -13.74 4.43
CA THR A 53 -3.77 -15.00 3.67
C THR A 53 -5.20 -15.25 3.20
N VAL A 54 -6.09 -15.65 4.10
CA VAL A 54 -7.47 -16.06 3.80
C VAL A 54 -8.24 -14.93 3.12
N VAL A 55 -8.14 -13.71 3.65
CA VAL A 55 -8.79 -12.53 3.08
C VAL A 55 -8.18 -12.17 1.73
N ALA A 56 -6.86 -12.05 1.66
CA ALA A 56 -6.15 -11.69 0.43
C ALA A 56 -6.33 -12.71 -0.72
N MET A 57 -6.36 -14.01 -0.42
CA MET A 57 -6.69 -15.05 -1.41
C MET A 57 -8.18 -15.09 -1.72
N GLY A 58 -9.00 -14.71 -0.74
CA GLY A 58 -10.43 -14.70 -0.80
C GLY A 58 -10.99 -13.69 -1.79
N THR A 59 -10.43 -12.48 -1.83
CA THR A 59 -10.80 -11.45 -2.81
C THR A 59 -10.56 -11.97 -4.24
N THR A 60 -9.38 -12.55 -4.51
CA THR A 60 -9.04 -13.12 -5.83
C THR A 60 -9.66 -14.50 -6.11
N SER A 61 -10.57 -15.00 -5.25
CA SER A 61 -11.17 -16.32 -5.45
C SER A 61 -12.13 -16.34 -6.64
N ALA A 62 -12.79 -15.22 -6.92
CA ALA A 62 -13.68 -15.07 -8.07
C ALA A 62 -12.91 -15.20 -9.38
N GLU A 63 -11.85 -14.40 -9.57
CA GLU A 63 -10.98 -14.41 -10.74
C GLU A 63 -10.40 -15.81 -10.98
N ASN A 64 -9.79 -16.40 -9.95
CA ASN A 64 -9.13 -17.69 -10.07
C ASN A 64 -10.13 -18.80 -10.39
N THR A 65 -11.34 -18.75 -9.83
CA THR A 65 -12.37 -19.74 -10.13
C THR A 65 -12.85 -19.61 -11.56
N VAL A 66 -13.10 -18.39 -12.06
CA VAL A 66 -13.47 -18.18 -13.46
C VAL A 66 -12.38 -18.71 -14.40
N ASN A 67 -11.11 -18.38 -14.14
CA ASN A 67 -9.98 -18.85 -14.95
C ASN A 67 -9.83 -20.38 -14.95
N LEU A 68 -9.99 -21.01 -13.79
CA LEU A 68 -9.97 -22.47 -13.67
C LEU A 68 -11.13 -23.11 -14.43
N VAL A 69 -12.35 -22.55 -14.30
CA VAL A 69 -13.52 -23.08 -15.00
C VAL A 69 -13.34 -22.93 -16.52
N ILE A 70 -12.73 -21.85 -17.02
CA ILE A 70 -12.42 -21.71 -18.46
C ILE A 70 -11.57 -22.88 -18.95
N VAL A 71 -10.44 -23.18 -18.29
CA VAL A 71 -9.52 -24.24 -18.76
C VAL A 71 -9.98 -25.66 -18.45
N LEU A 72 -10.85 -25.84 -17.45
CA LEU A 72 -11.44 -27.13 -17.09
C LEU A 72 -12.73 -27.44 -17.88
N SER A 73 -13.25 -26.45 -18.61
CA SER A 73 -14.37 -26.61 -19.53
C SER A 73 -13.91 -26.41 -20.98
N ASP A 74 -14.85 -26.45 -21.91
CA ASP A 74 -14.60 -26.26 -23.34
C ASP A 74 -14.40 -24.77 -23.73
N GLY A 75 -14.20 -23.88 -22.75
CA GLY A 75 -13.99 -22.45 -22.99
C GLY A 75 -12.68 -22.14 -23.73
N ASP A 76 -12.64 -20.97 -24.39
CA ASP A 76 -11.42 -20.46 -25.03
C ASP A 76 -10.38 -20.03 -23.97
N PRO A 77 -9.18 -20.62 -23.93
CA PRO A 77 -8.13 -20.21 -23.00
C PRO A 77 -7.63 -18.78 -23.20
N SER A 78 -7.86 -18.16 -24.37
CA SER A 78 -7.55 -16.73 -24.60
C SER A 78 -8.33 -15.82 -23.64
N THR A 79 -9.51 -16.26 -23.21
CA THR A 79 -10.37 -15.59 -22.22
C THR A 79 -9.72 -15.51 -20.84
N VAL A 80 -8.86 -16.47 -20.46
CA VAL A 80 -8.09 -16.41 -19.21
C VAL A 80 -7.16 -15.21 -19.22
N ILE A 81 -6.40 -15.04 -20.31
CA ILE A 81 -5.48 -13.89 -20.44
C ILE A 81 -6.28 -12.59 -20.46
N GLY A 82 -7.40 -12.57 -21.21
CA GLY A 82 -8.32 -11.45 -21.21
C GLY A 82 -8.73 -11.05 -19.80
N ASN A 83 -9.31 -11.98 -19.04
CA ASN A 83 -9.76 -11.77 -17.65
C ASN A 83 -8.63 -11.20 -16.77
N LEU A 84 -7.45 -11.82 -16.78
CA LEU A 84 -6.31 -11.41 -15.94
C LEU A 84 -5.77 -10.03 -16.31
N LEU A 85 -5.64 -9.71 -17.60
CA LEU A 85 -5.20 -8.39 -18.03
C LEU A 85 -6.26 -7.33 -17.76
N GLY A 86 -7.54 -7.66 -17.96
CA GLY A 86 -8.68 -6.82 -17.62
C GLY A 86 -8.70 -6.46 -16.13
N SER A 87 -8.61 -7.45 -15.25
CA SER A 87 -8.53 -7.25 -13.80
C SER A 87 -7.34 -6.37 -13.41
N ASN A 88 -6.15 -6.63 -13.96
CA ASN A 88 -4.99 -5.79 -13.67
C ASN A 88 -5.14 -4.34 -14.16
N LEU A 89 -5.69 -4.14 -15.36
CA LEU A 89 -5.97 -2.81 -15.90
C LEU A 89 -6.97 -2.05 -15.01
N VAL A 90 -7.98 -2.73 -14.50
CA VAL A 90 -8.97 -2.19 -13.57
C VAL A 90 -8.33 -1.83 -12.23
N ASN A 91 -7.47 -2.70 -11.69
CA ASN A 91 -6.81 -2.46 -10.41
C ASN A 91 -5.89 -1.22 -10.47
N PHE A 92 -5.15 -1.00 -11.56
CA PHE A 92 -4.36 0.22 -11.72
C PHE A 92 -5.18 1.45 -12.11
N GLY A 93 -6.05 1.28 -13.10
CA GLY A 93 -6.81 2.37 -13.70
C GLY A 93 -7.89 2.89 -12.78
N ILE A 94 -8.78 2.00 -12.35
CA ILE A 94 -9.99 2.31 -11.61
C ILE A 94 -9.76 2.18 -10.11
N GLU A 95 -9.33 1.04 -9.61
CA GLU A 95 -9.21 0.80 -8.16
C GLU A 95 -8.23 1.80 -7.52
N LEU A 96 -6.97 1.84 -7.99
CA LEU A 96 -5.98 2.79 -7.49
C LEU A 96 -6.31 4.24 -7.86
N GLY A 97 -6.78 4.47 -9.09
CA GLY A 97 -7.08 5.80 -9.60
C GLY A 97 -8.23 6.49 -8.85
N VAL A 98 -9.36 5.80 -8.70
CA VAL A 98 -10.54 6.29 -7.95
C VAL A 98 -10.20 6.40 -6.46
N SER A 99 -9.48 5.43 -5.89
CA SER A 99 -9.06 5.51 -4.49
C SER A 99 -8.18 6.73 -4.23
N ALA A 100 -7.26 7.08 -5.14
CA ALA A 100 -6.44 8.28 -5.04
C ALA A 100 -7.26 9.58 -5.19
N LEU A 101 -8.27 9.59 -6.05
CA LEU A 101 -9.20 10.72 -6.19
C LEU A 101 -9.98 10.97 -4.88
N ILE A 102 -10.46 9.89 -4.25
CA ILE A 102 -11.20 9.92 -2.99
C ILE A 102 -10.31 10.32 -1.82
N ALA A 103 -9.21 9.59 -1.60
CA ALA A 103 -8.29 9.83 -0.48
C ALA A 103 -7.57 11.18 -0.59
N GLY A 104 -7.44 11.72 -1.80
CA GLY A 104 -6.72 12.97 -2.07
C GLY A 104 -5.21 12.79 -2.17
N LEU A 105 -4.65 12.01 -1.24
CA LEU A 105 -3.25 11.67 -1.15
C LEU A 105 -3.07 10.27 -0.57
N ILE A 106 -2.45 9.37 -1.34
CA ILE A 106 -2.05 8.05 -0.86
C ILE A 106 -0.55 8.08 -0.59
N LEU A 107 -0.16 7.81 0.65
CA LEU A 107 1.23 7.64 1.05
C LEU A 107 1.70 6.23 0.66
N VAL A 108 2.78 6.13 -0.10
CA VAL A 108 3.39 4.84 -0.44
C VAL A 108 4.41 4.46 0.63
N PRO A 109 4.17 3.40 1.42
CA PRO A 109 5.09 2.97 2.46
C PRO A 109 6.45 2.57 1.90
N ARG A 110 7.48 2.66 2.75
CA ARG A 110 8.85 2.35 2.31
C ARG A 110 9.00 0.92 1.81
N GLY A 111 8.42 -0.03 2.56
CA GLY A 111 8.44 -1.45 2.23
C GLY A 111 7.77 -1.76 0.89
N ALA A 112 6.57 -1.21 0.66
CA ALA A 112 5.83 -1.40 -0.58
C ALA A 112 6.63 -0.97 -1.81
N PHE A 113 7.26 0.20 -1.75
CA PHE A 113 8.04 0.70 -2.87
C PHE A 113 9.37 -0.04 -3.08
N GLU A 114 10.01 -0.55 -2.03
CA GLU A 114 11.31 -1.24 -2.14
C GLU A 114 11.18 -2.73 -2.45
N LYS A 115 10.01 -3.34 -2.18
CA LYS A 115 9.80 -4.78 -2.32
C LYS A 115 8.58 -5.12 -3.18
N ASP A 116 7.39 -4.66 -2.77
CA ASP A 116 6.12 -5.12 -3.36
C ASP A 116 5.93 -4.61 -4.80
N ILE A 117 6.13 -3.30 -5.03
CA ILE A 117 6.01 -2.67 -6.35
C ILE A 117 7.08 -3.20 -7.33
N PRO A 118 8.38 -3.30 -6.97
CA PRO A 118 9.39 -3.89 -7.85
C PRO A 118 9.12 -5.36 -8.17
N LEU A 119 8.65 -6.15 -7.19
CA LEU A 119 8.29 -7.55 -7.42
C LEU A 119 7.17 -7.65 -8.45
N TYR A 120 6.11 -6.87 -8.28
CA TYR A 120 5.02 -6.80 -9.26
C TYR A 120 5.51 -6.40 -10.66
N PHE A 121 6.32 -5.33 -10.77
CA PHE A 121 6.86 -4.89 -12.07
C PHE A 121 7.79 -5.92 -12.72
N ALA A 122 8.58 -6.64 -11.92
CA ALA A 122 9.39 -7.75 -12.42
C ALA A 122 8.50 -8.88 -12.93
N THR A 123 7.42 -9.23 -12.21
CA THR A 123 6.48 -10.28 -12.64
C THR A 123 5.75 -9.91 -13.93
N VAL A 124 5.26 -8.67 -14.09
CA VAL A 124 4.59 -8.28 -15.34
C VAL A 124 5.57 -8.20 -16.53
N GLY A 125 6.80 -7.74 -16.30
CA GLY A 125 7.85 -7.77 -17.31
C GLY A 125 8.20 -9.21 -17.72
N LEU A 126 8.31 -10.12 -16.76
CA LEU A 126 8.56 -11.54 -17.02
C LEU A 126 7.42 -12.19 -17.81
N VAL A 127 6.16 -11.97 -17.43
CA VAL A 127 4.99 -12.47 -18.15
C VAL A 127 4.94 -11.92 -19.58
N THR A 128 5.34 -10.66 -19.78
CA THR A 128 5.44 -10.05 -21.11
C THR A 128 6.52 -10.73 -21.96
N ALA A 129 7.63 -11.13 -21.34
CA ALA A 129 8.67 -11.89 -22.03
C ALA A 129 8.20 -13.31 -22.39
N PHE A 130 7.49 -14.01 -21.49
CA PHE A 130 6.90 -15.33 -21.77
C PHE A 130 5.91 -15.24 -22.92
N ALA A 131 5.04 -14.23 -22.92
CA ALA A 131 4.07 -13.97 -23.97
C ALA A 131 4.65 -13.69 -25.37
N SER A 132 5.97 -13.44 -25.48
CA SER A 132 6.58 -12.99 -26.74
C SER A 132 6.61 -14.06 -27.85
N ASP A 133 6.52 -15.34 -27.49
CA ASP A 133 6.44 -16.45 -28.46
C ASP A 133 4.99 -16.76 -28.88
N GLY A 134 4.01 -15.98 -28.41
CA GLY A 134 2.59 -16.15 -28.73
C GLY A 134 1.86 -17.17 -27.86
N GLN A 135 2.48 -17.66 -26.78
CA GLN A 135 1.81 -18.55 -25.82
C GLN A 135 2.40 -18.42 -24.42
N ILE A 136 1.74 -18.99 -23.42
CA ILE A 136 2.31 -19.24 -22.10
C ILE A 136 2.37 -20.75 -21.91
N SER A 137 3.59 -21.26 -21.83
CA SER A 137 3.87 -22.69 -21.64
C SER A 137 3.66 -23.15 -20.18
N ARG A 138 3.57 -24.47 -19.98
CA ARG A 138 3.47 -25.06 -18.63
C ARG A 138 4.69 -24.78 -17.75
N SER A 139 5.89 -24.71 -18.35
CA SER A 139 7.13 -24.40 -17.63
C SER A 139 7.14 -22.96 -17.11
N GLU A 140 6.70 -22.02 -17.92
CA GLU A 140 6.58 -20.60 -17.55
C GLU A 140 5.49 -20.40 -16.50
N ALA A 141 4.39 -21.14 -16.63
CA ALA A 141 3.33 -21.19 -15.65
C ALA A 141 3.82 -21.69 -14.28
N LEU A 142 4.68 -22.71 -14.25
CA LEU A 142 5.30 -23.22 -13.01
C LEU A 142 6.19 -22.17 -12.35
N ILE A 143 6.93 -21.38 -13.13
CA ILE A 143 7.71 -20.24 -12.61
C ILE A 143 6.78 -19.23 -11.93
N GLY A 144 5.64 -18.90 -12.56
CA GLY A 144 4.59 -18.06 -11.96
C GLY A 144 4.10 -18.60 -10.62
N LEU A 145 3.83 -19.92 -10.52
CA LEU A 145 3.43 -20.55 -9.27
C LEU A 145 4.52 -20.51 -8.18
N VAL A 146 5.79 -20.67 -8.55
CA VAL A 146 6.92 -20.52 -7.61
C VAL A 146 7.01 -19.09 -7.07
N ILE A 147 6.79 -18.09 -7.93
CA ILE A 147 6.71 -16.68 -7.51
C ILE A 147 5.56 -16.50 -6.52
N PHE A 148 4.37 -17.04 -6.81
CA PHE A 148 3.22 -16.98 -5.92
C PHE A 148 3.51 -17.60 -4.54
N VAL A 149 3.99 -18.83 -4.51
CA VAL A 149 4.29 -19.55 -3.25
C VAL A 149 5.37 -18.82 -2.45
N THR A 150 6.39 -18.27 -3.12
CA THR A 150 7.45 -17.50 -2.49
C THR A 150 6.92 -16.19 -1.91
N ALA A 151 6.13 -15.43 -2.67
CA ALA A 151 5.51 -14.19 -2.22
C ALA A 151 4.60 -14.43 -1.01
N LEU A 152 3.74 -15.46 -1.09
CA LEU A 152 2.86 -15.86 0.01
C LEU A 152 3.66 -16.29 1.26
N GLY A 153 4.73 -17.06 1.07
CA GLY A 153 5.63 -17.47 2.15
C GLY A 153 6.29 -16.29 2.86
N LEU A 154 6.74 -15.28 2.10
CA LEU A 154 7.32 -14.04 2.65
C LEU A 154 6.28 -13.22 3.42
N VAL A 155 5.06 -13.10 2.90
CA VAL A 155 3.95 -12.42 3.57
C VAL A 155 3.60 -13.11 4.89
N ILE A 156 3.49 -14.45 4.89
CA ILE A 156 3.22 -15.24 6.09
C ILE A 156 4.37 -15.11 7.10
N GLN A 157 5.63 -15.17 6.65
CA GLN A 157 6.79 -15.00 7.51
C GLN A 157 6.80 -13.61 8.16
N TYR A 158 6.50 -12.57 7.38
CA TYR A 158 6.37 -11.21 7.89
C TYR A 158 5.27 -11.10 8.93
N ALA A 159 4.07 -11.62 8.64
CA ALA A 159 2.94 -11.64 9.57
C ALA A 159 3.29 -12.37 10.88
N ARG A 160 3.95 -13.54 10.79
CA ARG A 160 4.38 -14.30 11.97
C ARG A 160 5.41 -13.55 12.81
N SER A 161 6.37 -12.88 12.19
CA SER A 161 7.41 -12.11 12.90
C SER A 161 6.85 -10.93 13.71
N LYS A 162 5.60 -10.54 13.44
CA LYS A 162 4.93 -9.38 14.04
C LYS A 162 3.70 -9.73 14.89
N ARG A 163 3.43 -11.02 15.11
CA ARG A 163 2.22 -11.54 15.79
C ARG A 163 2.03 -11.05 17.23
N GLU A 164 3.12 -10.73 17.94
CA GLU A 164 3.08 -10.31 19.36
C GLU A 164 2.87 -8.80 19.55
N SER A 165 2.86 -8.01 18.47
CA SER A 165 2.64 -6.56 18.57
C SER A 165 1.15 -6.25 18.68
N SER A 166 0.69 -5.88 19.87
CA SER A 166 -0.71 -5.54 20.17
C SER A 166 -1.31 -4.48 19.23
N VAL A 167 -0.51 -3.48 18.83
CA VAL A 167 -0.92 -2.43 17.88
C VAL A 167 -1.25 -2.99 16.49
N LEU A 168 -0.45 -3.95 16.01
CA LEU A 168 -0.64 -4.54 14.68
C LEU A 168 -1.81 -5.52 14.63
N LEU A 169 -2.19 -6.09 15.78
CA LEU A 169 -3.40 -6.91 15.88
C LEU A 169 -4.65 -6.06 15.72
N VAL A 170 -4.70 -4.88 16.36
CA VAL A 170 -5.80 -3.92 16.21
C VAL A 170 -5.89 -3.40 14.78
N GLU A 171 -4.75 -3.04 14.18
CA GLU A 171 -4.71 -2.59 12.78
C GLU A 171 -5.12 -3.71 11.81
N ALA A 172 -4.72 -4.97 12.07
CA ALA A 172 -5.15 -6.12 11.28
C ALA A 172 -6.65 -6.40 11.41
N GLU A 173 -7.24 -6.28 12.60
CA GLU A 173 -8.69 -6.40 12.80
C GLU A 173 -9.46 -5.29 12.05
N GLU A 174 -8.94 -4.06 12.05
CA GLU A 174 -9.54 -2.95 11.30
C GLU A 174 -9.43 -3.19 9.78
N ILE A 175 -8.28 -3.65 9.30
CA ILE A 175 -8.08 -4.02 7.89
C ILE A 175 -9.01 -5.17 7.46
N GLU A 176 -9.16 -6.20 8.30
CA GLU A 176 -10.09 -7.31 8.09
C GLU A 176 -11.53 -6.77 7.99
N ALA A 177 -11.94 -5.88 8.90
CA ALA A 177 -13.27 -5.28 8.92
C ALA A 177 -13.54 -4.31 7.74
N ILE A 178 -12.50 -3.70 7.16
CA ILE A 178 -12.61 -2.86 5.96
C ILE A 178 -12.73 -3.72 4.70
N SER A 179 -11.91 -4.77 4.62
CA SER A 179 -11.83 -5.65 3.44
C SER A 179 -13.05 -6.56 3.36
N HIS A 180 -13.55 -7.01 4.52
CA HIS A 180 -14.74 -7.85 4.66
C HIS A 180 -15.68 -7.30 5.74
N PRO A 181 -16.45 -6.24 5.43
CA PRO A 181 -17.39 -5.62 6.37
C PRO A 181 -18.56 -6.53 6.78
N THR A 182 -18.78 -7.64 6.05
CA THR A 182 -19.86 -8.61 6.31
C THR A 182 -19.43 -9.84 7.10
N ALA A 183 -18.19 -9.91 7.58
CA ALA A 183 -17.66 -11.02 8.37
C ALA A 183 -18.43 -11.19 9.69
N LYS A 184 -19.63 -11.77 9.61
CA LYS A 184 -20.39 -12.21 10.78
C LYS A 184 -19.67 -13.41 11.36
N ARG A 185 -19.54 -13.48 12.68
CA ARG A 185 -19.10 -14.71 13.36
C ARG A 185 -20.15 -15.79 13.10
N LEU A 186 -19.90 -16.64 12.10
CA LEU A 186 -20.76 -17.75 11.75
C LEU A 186 -20.56 -18.88 12.77
N THR A 187 -21.63 -19.58 13.12
CA THR A 187 -21.48 -20.86 13.81
C THR A 187 -20.72 -21.84 12.92
N ARG A 188 -20.04 -22.84 13.48
CA ARG A 188 -19.26 -23.82 12.70
C ARG A 188 -20.05 -24.44 11.53
N ARG A 189 -21.33 -24.77 11.75
CA ARG A 189 -22.23 -25.27 10.71
C ARG A 189 -22.47 -24.24 9.61
N GLN A 190 -22.75 -22.99 9.98
CA GLN A 190 -22.93 -21.90 9.02
C GLN A 190 -21.65 -21.58 8.26
N ALA A 191 -20.48 -21.63 8.93
CA ALA A 191 -19.18 -21.41 8.30
C ALA A 191 -18.89 -22.49 7.24
N LEU A 192 -19.16 -23.76 7.57
CA LEU A 192 -19.02 -24.87 6.61
C LEU A 192 -20.02 -24.75 5.45
N GLN A 193 -21.27 -24.35 5.72
CA GLN A 193 -22.26 -24.09 4.68
C GLN A 193 -21.86 -22.92 3.77
N ALA A 194 -21.31 -21.85 4.34
CA ALA A 194 -20.83 -20.70 3.59
C ALA A 194 -19.62 -21.07 2.72
N LEU A 195 -18.69 -21.88 3.25
CA LEU A 195 -17.53 -22.37 2.51
C LEU A 195 -17.95 -23.27 1.33
N ILE A 196 -18.73 -24.33 1.59
CA ILE A 196 -19.14 -25.30 0.58
C ILE A 196 -20.13 -24.66 -0.41
N GLY A 197 -21.15 -23.97 0.10
CA GLY A 197 -22.15 -23.30 -0.72
C GLY A 197 -21.54 -22.19 -1.57
N GLY A 198 -20.66 -21.37 -0.97
CA GLY A 198 -19.89 -20.35 -1.68
C GLY A 198 -19.11 -20.95 -2.84
N LEU A 199 -18.35 -22.03 -2.61
CA LEU A 199 -17.61 -22.70 -3.67
C LEU A 199 -18.51 -23.25 -4.79
N ILE A 200 -19.61 -23.92 -4.44
CA ILE A 200 -20.56 -24.48 -5.43
C ILE A 200 -21.16 -23.37 -6.29
N PHE A 201 -21.70 -22.32 -5.65
CA PHE A 201 -22.29 -21.20 -6.39
C PHE A 201 -21.24 -20.45 -7.21
N LEU A 202 -20.01 -20.33 -6.73
CA LEU A 202 -18.91 -19.70 -7.45
C LEU A 202 -18.58 -20.46 -8.73
N VAL A 203 -18.43 -21.79 -8.65
CA VAL A 203 -18.17 -22.64 -9.83
C VAL A 203 -19.33 -22.61 -10.82
N LEU A 204 -20.57 -22.77 -10.34
CA LEU A 204 -21.76 -22.79 -11.20
C LEU A 204 -21.99 -21.44 -11.90
N SER A 205 -21.88 -20.34 -11.16
CA SER A 205 -22.03 -18.99 -11.73
C SER A 205 -20.88 -18.64 -12.68
N SER A 206 -19.65 -19.07 -12.39
CA SER A 206 -18.53 -18.92 -13.32
C SER A 206 -18.78 -19.66 -14.64
N ARG A 207 -19.27 -20.90 -14.59
CA ARG A 207 -19.63 -21.65 -15.80
C ARG A 207 -20.74 -20.95 -16.59
N PHE A 208 -21.75 -20.44 -15.90
CA PHE A 208 -22.84 -19.71 -16.53
C PHE A 208 -22.35 -18.39 -17.16
N LEU A 209 -21.45 -17.66 -16.48
CA LEU A 209 -20.80 -16.46 -17.01
C LEU A 209 -20.06 -16.76 -18.32
N ILE A 210 -19.24 -17.82 -18.36
CA ILE A 210 -18.44 -18.21 -19.52
C ILE A 210 -19.33 -18.54 -20.72
N LEU A 211 -20.40 -19.32 -20.53
CA LEU A 211 -21.32 -19.68 -21.61
C LEU A 211 -22.01 -18.46 -22.24
N ASN A 212 -22.48 -17.51 -21.41
CA ASN A 212 -23.16 -16.31 -21.90
C ASN A 212 -22.17 -15.32 -22.55
N THR A 213 -20.97 -15.18 -21.99
CA THR A 213 -19.94 -14.31 -22.55
C THR A 213 -19.41 -14.82 -23.89
N ALA A 214 -19.19 -16.13 -24.03
CA ALA A 214 -18.84 -16.76 -25.31
C ALA A 214 -19.96 -16.62 -26.37
N ALA A 215 -21.22 -16.77 -25.95
CA ALA A 215 -22.37 -16.52 -26.84
C ALA A 215 -22.41 -15.06 -27.34
N VAL A 216 -22.20 -14.09 -26.45
CA VAL A 216 -22.11 -12.66 -26.82
C VAL A 216 -20.92 -12.42 -27.76
N ALA A 217 -19.74 -12.98 -27.46
CA ALA A 217 -18.55 -12.87 -28.30
C ALA A 217 -18.84 -13.34 -29.73
N THR A 218 -19.47 -14.51 -29.85
CA THR A 218 -19.83 -15.15 -31.12
C THR A 218 -20.82 -14.31 -31.92
N VAL A 219 -21.90 -13.83 -31.28
CA VAL A 219 -22.96 -13.07 -31.97
C VAL A 219 -22.48 -11.68 -32.39
N VAL A 220 -21.65 -11.03 -31.56
CA VAL A 220 -21.09 -9.71 -31.85
C VAL A 220 -19.90 -9.80 -32.83
N GLY A 221 -19.24 -10.95 -32.91
CA GLY A 221 -18.09 -11.18 -33.78
C GLY A 221 -16.78 -10.61 -33.21
N ILE A 222 -16.66 -10.50 -31.88
CA ILE A 222 -15.44 -10.02 -31.21
C ILE A 222 -14.68 -11.16 -30.54
N PRO A 223 -13.34 -11.11 -30.46
CA PRO A 223 -12.55 -12.15 -29.82
C PRO A 223 -12.92 -12.35 -28.35
N GLU A 224 -12.96 -13.61 -27.88
CA GLU A 224 -13.29 -13.90 -26.47
C GLU A 224 -12.26 -13.29 -25.49
N PHE A 225 -11.00 -13.14 -25.91
CA PHE A 225 -9.98 -12.34 -25.20
C PHE A 225 -10.50 -10.94 -24.82
N ILE A 226 -11.14 -10.23 -25.75
CA ILE A 226 -11.66 -8.87 -25.53
C ILE A 226 -12.82 -8.89 -24.54
N ILE A 227 -13.71 -9.88 -24.63
CA ILE A 227 -14.79 -10.07 -23.65
C ILE A 227 -14.22 -10.37 -22.26
N GLY A 228 -13.20 -11.23 -22.17
CA GLY A 228 -12.45 -11.48 -20.94
C GLY A 228 -11.90 -10.18 -20.35
N LEU A 229 -11.28 -9.34 -21.18
CA LEU A 229 -10.63 -8.10 -20.77
C LEU A 229 -11.61 -7.01 -20.35
N VAL A 230 -12.75 -6.87 -21.04
CA VAL A 230 -13.68 -5.74 -20.88
C VAL A 230 -14.88 -6.07 -19.99
N ILE A 231 -15.28 -7.33 -19.89
CA ILE A 231 -16.46 -7.75 -19.13
C ILE A 231 -16.07 -8.58 -17.91
N ILE A 232 -15.35 -9.68 -18.14
CA ILE A 232 -15.06 -10.63 -17.07
C ILE A 232 -14.11 -10.00 -16.06
N GLY A 233 -12.95 -9.48 -16.49
CA GLY A 233 -11.93 -8.88 -15.63
C GLY A 233 -12.47 -7.76 -14.72
N PRO A 234 -13.14 -6.73 -15.27
CA PRO A 234 -13.75 -5.70 -14.44
C PRO A 234 -14.87 -6.21 -13.53
N GLY A 235 -15.63 -7.22 -13.97
CA GLY A 235 -16.71 -7.80 -13.20
C GLY A 235 -16.24 -8.63 -12.01
N THR A 236 -15.19 -9.44 -12.20
CA THR A 236 -14.59 -10.25 -11.13
C THR A 236 -13.85 -9.40 -10.10
N SER A 237 -13.27 -8.26 -10.51
CA SER A 237 -12.54 -7.34 -9.62
C SER A 237 -13.41 -6.28 -8.94
N MET A 238 -14.74 -6.34 -9.09
CA MET A 238 -15.67 -5.46 -8.35
C MET A 238 -15.51 -5.50 -6.81
N PRO A 239 -15.29 -6.67 -6.17
CA PRO A 239 -15.03 -6.75 -4.73
C PRO A 239 -13.82 -5.91 -4.29
N GLU A 240 -12.72 -5.99 -5.03
CA GLU A 240 -11.48 -5.26 -4.80
C GLU A 240 -11.70 -3.76 -4.92
N ILE A 241 -12.37 -3.32 -5.99
CA ILE A 241 -12.72 -1.90 -6.17
C ILE A 241 -13.52 -1.39 -4.97
N ALA A 242 -14.52 -2.16 -4.53
CA ALA A 242 -15.37 -1.77 -3.41
C ALA A 242 -14.60 -1.69 -2.08
N SER A 243 -13.72 -2.66 -1.80
CA SER A 243 -12.92 -2.69 -0.57
C SER A 243 -11.87 -1.57 -0.55
N SER A 244 -11.16 -1.34 -1.66
CA SER A 244 -10.17 -0.26 -1.78
C SER A 244 -10.80 1.13 -1.71
N ILE A 245 -11.98 1.33 -2.32
CA ILE A 245 -12.73 2.58 -2.15
C ILE A 245 -13.12 2.79 -0.68
N GLN A 246 -13.55 1.75 0.02
CA GLN A 246 -13.89 1.83 1.44
C GLN A 246 -12.67 2.15 2.30
N ALA A 247 -11.52 1.51 2.02
CA ALA A 247 -10.25 1.79 2.68
C ALA A 247 -9.81 3.24 2.47
N ALA A 248 -9.88 3.74 1.23
CA ALA A 248 -9.57 5.12 0.88
C ALA A 248 -10.45 6.12 1.64
N ARG A 249 -11.76 5.85 1.75
CA ARG A 249 -12.71 6.70 2.49
C ARG A 249 -12.44 6.74 4.00
N ARG A 250 -11.94 5.64 4.57
CA ARG A 250 -11.62 5.53 5.99
C ARG A 250 -10.21 5.99 6.35
N GLY A 251 -9.46 6.53 5.39
CA GLY A 251 -8.10 7.04 5.62
C GLY A 251 -7.01 5.95 5.60
N HIS A 252 -7.36 4.71 5.29
CA HIS A 252 -6.44 3.57 5.20
C HIS A 252 -5.84 3.45 3.81
N ALA A 253 -5.22 4.54 3.34
CA ALA A 253 -4.70 4.65 1.98
C ALA A 253 -3.56 3.66 1.68
N SER A 254 -2.79 3.24 2.67
CA SER A 254 -1.74 2.21 2.53
C SER A 254 -2.32 0.84 2.20
N LEU A 255 -3.54 0.53 2.68
CA LEU A 255 -4.23 -0.73 2.39
C LEU A 255 -4.56 -0.84 0.90
N VAL A 256 -5.00 0.26 0.27
CA VAL A 256 -5.29 0.32 -1.17
C VAL A 256 -4.10 -0.16 -2.00
N LEU A 257 -2.88 0.25 -1.64
CA LEU A 257 -1.68 -0.17 -2.36
C LEU A 257 -1.42 -1.68 -2.18
N GLY A 258 -1.59 -2.18 -0.96
CA GLY A 258 -1.46 -3.61 -0.67
C GLY A 258 -2.44 -4.44 -1.49
N THR A 259 -3.71 -4.02 -1.56
CA THR A 259 -4.75 -4.69 -2.35
C THR A 259 -4.43 -4.64 -3.84
N VAL A 260 -4.20 -3.44 -4.41
CA VAL A 260 -3.94 -3.27 -5.85
C VAL A 260 -2.72 -4.08 -6.30
N PHE A 261 -1.56 -3.88 -5.68
CA PHE A 261 -0.32 -4.54 -6.11
C PHE A 261 -0.32 -6.03 -5.74
N GLY A 262 -0.92 -6.41 -4.61
CA GLY A 262 -1.08 -7.80 -4.20
C GLY A 262 -1.96 -8.59 -5.16
N SER A 263 -3.16 -8.08 -5.47
CA SER A 263 -4.07 -8.70 -6.44
C SER A 263 -3.45 -8.79 -7.83
N CYS A 264 -2.74 -7.76 -8.29
CA CYS A 264 -2.07 -7.81 -9.59
C CYS A 264 -0.93 -8.85 -9.63
N LEU A 265 -0.15 -8.95 -8.54
CA LEU A 265 0.86 -10.00 -8.41
C LEU A 265 0.21 -11.39 -8.42
N PHE A 266 -0.87 -11.59 -7.67
CA PHE A 266 -1.58 -12.88 -7.61
C PHE A 266 -2.22 -13.26 -8.94
N ASN A 267 -2.82 -12.31 -9.65
CA ASN A 267 -3.36 -12.53 -11.00
C ASN A 267 -2.28 -13.04 -11.96
N LEU A 268 -1.10 -12.42 -11.96
CA LEU A 268 -0.01 -12.79 -12.88
C LEU A 268 0.77 -14.03 -12.45
N SER A 269 0.69 -14.43 -11.18
CA SER A 269 1.43 -15.57 -10.64
C SER A 269 0.52 -16.80 -10.48
N LEU A 270 -0.47 -16.74 -9.60
CA LEU A 270 -1.45 -17.80 -9.38
C LEU A 270 -2.49 -17.85 -10.51
N GLY A 271 -3.09 -16.70 -10.84
CA GLY A 271 -4.19 -16.62 -11.79
C GLY A 271 -3.81 -16.99 -13.21
N LEU A 272 -2.57 -16.70 -13.62
CA LEU A 272 -1.99 -17.13 -14.89
C LEU A 272 -1.35 -18.52 -14.77
N GLY A 273 -0.57 -18.76 -13.71
CA GLY A 273 0.20 -19.99 -13.56
C GLY A 273 -0.66 -21.23 -13.39
N LEU A 274 -1.71 -21.18 -12.56
CA LEU A 274 -2.55 -22.35 -12.29
C LEU A 274 -3.29 -22.85 -13.54
N PRO A 275 -4.04 -22.00 -14.30
CA PRO A 275 -4.69 -22.46 -15.53
C PRO A 275 -3.68 -22.84 -16.62
N ALA A 276 -2.56 -22.12 -16.77
CA ALA A 276 -1.57 -22.41 -17.81
C ALA A 276 -0.83 -23.75 -17.61
N VAL A 277 -0.69 -24.23 -16.36
CA VAL A 277 -0.20 -25.59 -16.08
C VAL A 277 -1.17 -26.65 -16.60
N ILE A 278 -2.48 -26.43 -16.45
CA ILE A 278 -3.52 -27.35 -16.92
C ILE A 278 -3.54 -27.34 -18.46
N ARG A 279 -3.74 -26.16 -19.04
CA ARG A 279 -3.84 -25.93 -20.48
C ARG A 279 -2.99 -24.71 -20.87
N PRO A 280 -1.94 -24.86 -21.70
CA PRO A 280 -1.16 -23.73 -22.21
C PRO A 280 -2.07 -22.65 -22.79
N LEU A 281 -1.74 -21.39 -22.52
CA LEU A 281 -2.60 -20.26 -22.88
C LEU A 281 -2.06 -19.60 -24.16
N PRO A 282 -2.84 -19.54 -25.25
CA PRO A 282 -2.44 -18.81 -26.45
C PRO A 282 -2.48 -17.31 -26.18
N VAL A 283 -1.48 -16.59 -26.67
CA VAL A 283 -1.35 -15.14 -26.53
C VAL A 283 -1.40 -14.51 -27.92
N GLY A 284 -2.52 -13.84 -28.23
CA GLY A 284 -2.64 -13.07 -29.47
C GLY A 284 -1.91 -11.73 -29.42
N GLU A 285 -1.74 -11.09 -30.58
CA GLU A 285 -1.07 -9.79 -30.71
C GLU A 285 -1.69 -8.70 -29.82
N THR A 286 -3.03 -8.66 -29.72
CA THR A 286 -3.75 -7.71 -28.87
C THR A 286 -3.45 -7.91 -27.38
N ALA A 287 -3.20 -9.16 -26.96
CA ALA A 287 -2.82 -9.47 -25.58
C ALA A 287 -1.38 -9.01 -25.30
N ILE A 288 -0.45 -9.20 -26.23
CA ILE A 288 0.93 -8.67 -26.14
C ILE A 288 0.90 -7.14 -26.07
N LEU A 289 0.12 -6.48 -26.92
CA LEU A 289 -0.05 -5.02 -26.91
C LEU A 289 -0.60 -4.54 -25.56
N SER A 290 -1.55 -5.26 -24.97
CA SER A 290 -2.10 -4.96 -23.65
C SER A 290 -1.06 -5.11 -22.54
N LEU A 291 -0.23 -6.16 -22.57
CA LEU A 291 0.89 -6.34 -21.65
C LEU A 291 1.94 -5.22 -21.77
N VAL A 292 2.32 -4.85 -22.99
CA VAL A 292 3.25 -3.73 -23.25
C VAL A 292 2.66 -2.43 -22.72
N PHE A 293 1.38 -2.16 -22.98
CA PHE A 293 0.69 -0.98 -22.47
C PHE A 293 0.72 -0.92 -20.93
N ILE A 294 0.40 -2.03 -20.25
CA ILE A 294 0.48 -2.12 -18.78
C ILE A 294 1.90 -1.78 -18.30
N ASN A 295 2.95 -2.33 -18.93
CA ASN A 295 4.34 -2.03 -18.57
C ASN A 295 4.68 -0.54 -18.73
N VAL A 296 4.23 0.10 -19.80
CA VAL A 296 4.47 1.53 -20.04
C VAL A 296 3.79 2.39 -18.99
N VAL A 297 2.52 2.11 -18.65
CA VAL A 297 1.79 2.83 -17.61
C VAL A 297 2.44 2.62 -16.24
N ASN A 298 2.85 1.39 -15.93
CA ASN A 298 3.57 1.04 -14.70
C ASN A 298 4.90 1.77 -14.57
N LEU A 299 5.67 1.85 -15.66
CA LEU A 299 6.93 2.59 -15.70
C LEU A 299 6.69 4.09 -15.47
N ALA A 300 5.67 4.67 -16.09
CA ALA A 300 5.30 6.06 -15.85
C ALA A 300 4.94 6.31 -14.38
N LEU A 301 4.15 5.41 -13.77
CA LEU A 301 3.84 5.48 -12.34
C LEU A 301 5.11 5.36 -11.47
N LEU A 302 6.01 4.43 -11.80
CA LEU A 302 7.28 4.26 -11.08
C LEU A 302 8.12 5.54 -11.10
N VAL A 303 8.24 6.17 -12.28
CA VAL A 303 8.98 7.42 -12.44
C VAL A 303 8.35 8.52 -11.57
N LEU A 304 7.02 8.66 -11.58
CA LEU A 304 6.30 9.63 -10.75
C LEU A 304 6.51 9.39 -9.24
N LEU A 305 6.67 8.14 -8.81
CA LEU A 305 6.98 7.78 -7.42
C LEU A 305 8.46 8.01 -7.05
N LEU A 306 9.39 7.71 -7.97
CA LEU A 306 10.83 7.93 -7.80
C LEU A 306 11.19 9.42 -7.68
N MET A 307 10.43 10.29 -8.33
CA MET A 307 10.63 11.74 -8.25
C MET A 307 10.36 12.30 -6.85
N ASP A 308 9.54 11.63 -6.03
CA ASP A 308 9.27 12.07 -4.65
C ASP A 308 10.45 11.79 -3.70
N LEU A 309 11.44 10.99 -4.14
CA LEU A 309 12.22 10.13 -3.27
C LEU A 309 13.60 10.66 -2.88
N LYS A 310 14.29 11.37 -3.78
CA LYS A 310 15.75 11.57 -3.65
C LYS A 310 16.21 13.02 -3.46
N TRP A 311 15.35 13.99 -3.68
CA TRP A 311 15.81 15.38 -3.84
C TRP A 311 14.96 16.40 -3.05
N VAL A 312 13.69 16.10 -2.72
CA VAL A 312 12.75 17.04 -2.07
C VAL A 312 12.50 16.75 -0.58
N GLY A 313 12.97 15.61 -0.06
CA GLY A 313 12.63 15.16 1.30
C GLY A 313 11.13 14.89 1.51
N ARG A 314 10.38 14.63 0.42
CA ARG A 314 8.95 14.32 0.47
C ARG A 314 8.74 12.81 0.58
N ALA A 315 7.58 12.45 1.12
CA ALA A 315 7.15 11.06 1.10
C ALA A 315 6.63 10.68 -0.30
N ARG A 316 6.78 9.41 -0.67
CA ARG A 316 6.31 8.83 -1.93
C ARG A 316 4.78 8.92 -1.94
N THR A 317 4.18 9.59 -2.93
CA THR A 317 2.74 9.87 -2.90
C THR A 317 2.05 9.71 -4.25
N ILE A 318 0.83 9.21 -4.20
CA ILE A 318 -0.12 9.20 -5.31
C ILE A 318 -1.19 10.23 -5.01
N THR A 319 -1.29 11.25 -5.87
CA THR A 319 -2.20 12.39 -5.69
C THR A 319 -3.47 12.24 -6.51
N ARG A 320 -4.49 13.08 -6.27
CA ARG A 320 -5.68 13.17 -7.14
C ARG A 320 -5.34 13.30 -8.63
N VAL A 321 -4.28 14.04 -8.96
CA VAL A 321 -3.88 14.25 -10.36
C VAL A 321 -3.34 12.96 -10.97
N THR A 322 -2.52 12.22 -10.23
CA THR A 322 -2.05 10.89 -10.63
C THR A 322 -3.22 9.92 -10.75
N GLY A 323 -4.18 9.96 -9.82
CA GLY A 323 -5.38 9.15 -9.88
C GLY A 323 -6.24 9.44 -11.11
N ALA A 324 -6.49 10.71 -11.43
CA ALA A 324 -7.19 11.11 -12.65
C ALA A 324 -6.48 10.62 -13.92
N TYR A 325 -5.15 10.74 -13.96
CA TYR A 325 -4.35 10.22 -15.06
C TYR A 325 -4.53 8.71 -15.26
N LEU A 326 -4.51 7.91 -14.18
CA LEU A 326 -4.71 6.46 -14.25
C LEU A 326 -6.12 6.11 -14.78
N VAL A 327 -7.17 6.75 -14.26
CA VAL A 327 -8.55 6.52 -14.71
C VAL A 327 -8.72 6.88 -16.19
N ILE A 328 -8.26 8.05 -16.61
CA ILE A 328 -8.38 8.50 -18.01
C ILE A 328 -7.62 7.55 -18.95
N THR A 329 -6.41 7.17 -18.57
CA THR A 329 -5.57 6.25 -19.36
C THR A 329 -6.24 4.89 -19.53
N TYR A 330 -6.83 4.35 -18.47
CA TYR A 330 -7.62 3.12 -18.52
C TYR A 330 -8.83 3.26 -19.44
N LEU A 331 -9.66 4.29 -19.24
CA LEU A 331 -10.90 4.46 -20.00
C LEU A 331 -10.63 4.59 -21.50
N GLY A 332 -9.59 5.35 -21.89
CA GLY A 332 -9.27 5.48 -23.30
C GLY A 332 -8.62 4.24 -23.90
N PHE A 333 -7.82 3.49 -23.14
CA PHE A 333 -7.27 2.22 -23.64
C PHE A 333 -8.35 1.16 -23.84
N ILE A 334 -9.29 1.03 -22.91
CA ILE A 334 -10.45 0.13 -23.08
C ILE A 334 -11.31 0.57 -24.26
N SER A 335 -11.55 1.88 -24.41
CA SER A 335 -12.31 2.41 -25.54
C SER A 335 -11.63 2.09 -26.88
N TYR A 336 -10.30 2.19 -26.94
CA TYR A 336 -9.51 1.79 -28.11
C TYR A 336 -9.72 0.32 -28.46
N LEU A 337 -9.53 -0.58 -27.48
CA LEU A 337 -9.65 -2.02 -27.71
C LEU A 337 -11.05 -2.42 -28.16
N VAL A 338 -12.10 -1.83 -27.57
CA VAL A 338 -13.49 -2.14 -27.93
C VAL A 338 -13.80 -1.70 -29.36
N VAL A 339 -13.36 -0.52 -29.78
CA VAL A 339 -13.67 -0.03 -31.13
C VAL A 339 -12.84 -0.74 -32.20
N ASP A 340 -11.56 -1.01 -31.91
CA ASP A 340 -10.70 -1.82 -32.79
C ASP A 340 -11.28 -3.22 -33.00
N ALA A 341 -11.71 -3.88 -31.91
CA ALA A 341 -12.36 -5.19 -31.98
C ALA A 341 -13.68 -5.16 -32.77
N ALA A 342 -14.43 -4.06 -32.72
CA ALA A 342 -15.67 -3.89 -33.48
C ALA A 342 -15.45 -3.56 -34.97
N GLY A 343 -14.20 -3.54 -35.45
CA GLY A 343 -13.86 -3.21 -36.84
C GLY A 343 -13.99 -1.72 -37.18
N GLY A 344 -14.07 -0.85 -36.17
CA GLY A 344 -14.15 0.59 -36.34
C GLY A 344 -12.79 1.21 -36.69
N SER A 345 -12.78 2.21 -37.57
CA SER A 345 -11.56 2.98 -37.89
C SER A 345 -11.22 3.98 -36.77
N PHE A 346 -10.61 3.48 -35.70
CA PHE A 346 -10.25 4.28 -34.52
C PHE A 346 -8.98 5.15 -34.72
N GLU A 347 -8.32 5.04 -35.88
CA GLU A 347 -7.09 5.76 -36.23
C GLU A 347 -7.19 7.30 -36.10
N SER A 348 -8.40 7.86 -36.24
CA SER A 348 -8.63 9.31 -36.23
C SER A 348 -8.61 9.95 -34.84
N TRP A 349 -9.02 9.25 -33.78
CA TRP A 349 -9.06 9.77 -32.40
C TRP A 349 -8.07 9.11 -31.44
N TRP A 350 -7.57 7.91 -31.73
CA TRP A 350 -6.59 7.24 -30.88
C TRP A 350 -5.25 7.95 -30.84
N LYS A 351 -4.71 8.35 -32.01
CA LYS A 351 -3.44 9.06 -32.11
C LYS A 351 -3.44 10.35 -31.27
N PRO A 352 -4.46 11.24 -31.36
CA PRO A 352 -4.53 12.40 -30.48
C PRO A 352 -4.79 12.04 -29.02
N PHE A 353 -5.58 10.99 -28.70
CA PHE A 353 -5.76 10.55 -27.31
C PHE A 353 -4.47 10.04 -26.68
N ALA A 354 -3.76 9.13 -27.35
CA ALA A 354 -2.47 8.59 -26.92
C ALA A 354 -1.43 9.72 -26.79
N LEU A 355 -1.44 10.68 -27.72
CA LEU A 355 -0.63 11.89 -27.62
C LEU A 355 -1.01 12.72 -26.39
N VAL A 356 -2.29 12.91 -26.08
CA VAL A 356 -2.75 13.63 -24.88
C VAL A 356 -2.32 12.91 -23.62
N VAL A 357 -2.51 11.59 -23.53
CA VAL A 357 -2.05 10.80 -22.37
C VAL A 357 -0.53 10.90 -22.22
N PHE A 358 0.22 10.76 -23.31
CA PHE A 358 1.67 10.90 -23.32
C PHE A 358 2.12 12.31 -22.91
N VAL A 359 1.50 13.36 -23.44
CA VAL A 359 1.79 14.75 -23.12
C VAL A 359 1.44 15.04 -21.66
N VAL A 360 0.27 14.63 -21.18
CA VAL A 360 -0.14 14.81 -19.78
C VAL A 360 0.82 14.07 -18.87
N GLY A 361 1.14 12.80 -19.15
CA GLY A 361 2.12 12.01 -18.40
C GLY A 361 3.50 12.69 -18.37
N SER A 362 3.98 13.15 -19.53
CA SER A 362 5.24 13.88 -19.67
C SER A 362 5.23 15.20 -18.90
N VAL A 363 4.13 15.95 -18.95
CA VAL A 363 3.95 17.20 -18.19
C VAL A 363 3.93 16.94 -16.69
N LEU A 364 3.28 15.86 -16.22
CA LEU A 364 3.29 15.49 -14.81
C LEU A 364 4.72 15.16 -14.34
N ILE A 365 5.47 14.41 -15.15
CA ILE A 365 6.87 14.09 -14.91
C ILE A 365 7.69 15.39 -14.87
N VAL A 366 7.64 16.22 -15.91
CA VAL A 366 8.41 17.48 -16.01
C VAL A 366 8.06 18.44 -14.87
N ARG A 367 6.76 18.62 -14.56
CA ARG A 367 6.30 19.47 -13.46
C ARG A 367 6.81 18.97 -12.12
N LYS A 368 6.72 17.66 -11.85
CA LYS A 368 7.32 17.06 -10.64
C LYS A 368 8.83 17.27 -10.63
N ALA A 369 9.54 17.04 -11.74
CA ALA A 369 10.98 17.30 -11.87
C ALA A 369 11.35 18.76 -11.56
N ALA A 370 10.59 19.72 -12.10
CA ALA A 370 10.83 21.14 -11.87
C ALA A 370 10.66 21.51 -10.39
N ILE A 371 9.59 21.04 -9.74
CA ILE A 371 9.37 21.21 -8.30
C ILE A 371 10.55 20.63 -7.51
N VAL A 372 11.03 19.46 -7.92
CA VAL A 372 12.19 18.81 -7.31
C VAL A 372 13.44 19.67 -7.44
N ILE A 373 13.79 20.09 -8.65
CA ILE A 373 14.97 20.92 -8.92
C ILE A 373 14.92 22.23 -8.14
N VAL A 374 13.78 22.94 -8.16
CA VAL A 374 13.62 24.20 -7.42
C VAL A 374 13.78 23.99 -5.92
N SER A 375 13.13 22.96 -5.35
CA SER A 375 13.24 22.67 -3.91
C SER A 375 14.67 22.31 -3.49
N THR A 376 15.44 21.64 -4.34
CA THR A 376 16.84 21.28 -4.05
C THR A 376 17.77 22.47 -4.13
N ARG A 377 17.55 23.37 -5.11
CA ARG A 377 18.26 24.63 -5.21
C ARG A 377 17.97 25.52 -4.01
N ALA A 378 16.71 25.61 -3.59
CA ALA A 378 16.31 26.33 -2.39
C ALA A 378 16.92 25.71 -1.13
N ALA A 379 16.93 24.37 -0.99
CA ALA A 379 17.55 23.70 0.15
C ALA A 379 19.08 23.87 0.18
N ARG A 380 19.76 23.82 -0.98
CA ARG A 380 21.21 24.09 -1.09
C ARG A 380 21.54 25.55 -0.80
N ALA A 381 20.72 26.50 -1.24
CA ALA A 381 20.86 27.91 -0.92
C ALA A 381 20.61 28.19 0.58
N ALA A 382 19.63 27.51 1.18
CA ALA A 382 19.33 27.61 2.61
C ALA A 382 20.40 26.94 3.50
N GLY A 383 21.09 25.91 3.01
CA GLY A 383 22.22 25.27 3.68
C GLY A 383 23.51 26.10 3.72
N GLN A 384 23.53 27.29 3.12
CA GLN A 384 24.64 28.26 3.21
C GLN A 384 24.44 29.33 4.28
N VAL A 385 23.33 29.30 5.04
CA VAL A 385 23.15 30.14 6.22
C VAL A 385 23.43 29.26 7.44
N GLU A 386 24.60 29.42 8.03
CA GLU A 386 24.98 28.80 9.30
C GLU A 386 24.09 29.40 10.40
N ARG A 387 22.97 28.74 10.68
CA ARG A 387 22.03 29.14 11.72
C ARG A 387 22.42 28.48 13.03
N LYS A 388 22.26 29.22 14.12
CA LYS A 388 22.45 28.71 15.47
C LYS A 388 21.51 27.54 15.74
N ARG A 389 21.97 26.54 16.48
CA ARG A 389 21.25 25.30 16.80
C ARG A 389 21.11 25.14 18.30
N ILE A 390 19.89 24.87 18.76
CA ILE A 390 19.57 24.65 20.16
C ILE A 390 19.20 23.19 20.35
N LEU A 391 19.81 22.52 21.34
CA LEU A 391 19.51 21.14 21.69
C LEU A 391 18.64 21.10 22.95
N CYS A 392 17.39 20.69 22.83
CA CYS A 392 16.52 20.39 23.97
C CYS A 392 16.64 18.92 24.35
N ALA A 393 17.37 18.61 25.42
CA ALA A 393 17.54 17.24 25.91
C ALA A 393 16.53 16.92 27.01
N THR A 394 15.72 15.87 26.82
CA THR A 394 14.66 15.50 27.75
C THR A 394 14.33 14.01 27.68
N ARG A 395 13.76 13.46 28.77
CA ARG A 395 13.35 12.05 28.84
C ARG A 395 12.07 11.73 28.08
N GLY A 396 11.28 12.75 27.71
CA GLY A 396 10.01 12.57 27.01
C GLY A 396 8.91 12.04 27.92
N GLY A 397 7.82 12.79 28.01
CA GLY A 397 6.68 12.50 28.88
C GLY A 397 5.86 13.77 29.12
N HIS A 398 4.72 13.66 29.81
CA HIS A 398 3.84 14.81 30.08
C HIS A 398 4.55 15.90 30.90
N ALA A 399 5.46 15.53 31.80
CA ALA A 399 6.23 16.47 32.60
C ALA A 399 7.31 17.23 31.81
N SER A 400 7.59 16.85 30.56
CA SER A 400 8.57 17.52 29.69
C SER A 400 7.96 18.64 28.84
N GLN A 401 6.63 18.78 28.85
CA GLN A 401 5.89 19.82 28.13
C GLN A 401 6.35 21.26 28.48
N PRO A 402 6.54 21.61 29.76
CA PRO A 402 7.10 22.89 30.17
C PRO A 402 8.45 23.20 29.48
N THR A 403 9.38 22.26 29.53
CA THR A 403 10.72 22.39 28.91
C THR A 403 10.65 22.52 27.40
N HIS A 404 9.74 21.80 26.73
CA HIS A 404 9.56 21.94 25.29
C HIS A 404 9.08 23.34 24.91
N GLN A 405 8.12 23.87 25.65
CA GLN A 405 7.54 25.18 25.39
C GLN A 405 8.61 26.29 25.49
N ARG A 406 9.39 26.27 26.56
CA ARG A 406 10.46 27.25 26.75
C ARG A 406 11.60 27.10 25.74
N ALA A 407 11.96 25.86 25.36
CA ALA A 407 12.96 25.64 24.32
C ALA A 407 12.50 26.15 22.93
N ILE A 408 11.19 26.07 22.63
CA ILE A 408 10.59 26.64 21.43
C ILE A 408 10.65 28.17 21.46
N GLU A 409 10.34 28.79 22.59
CA GLU A 409 10.43 30.25 22.75
C GLU A 409 11.85 30.76 22.56
N ILE A 410 12.83 30.14 23.21
CA ILE A 410 14.25 30.52 23.05
C ILE A 410 14.70 30.36 21.59
N ALA A 411 14.27 29.30 20.92
CA ALA A 411 14.58 29.10 19.50
C ALA A 411 13.94 30.16 18.60
N LEU A 412 12.74 30.64 18.95
CA LEU A 412 12.06 31.74 18.27
C LEU A 412 12.79 33.07 18.49
N GLU A 413 13.17 33.37 19.74
CA GLU A 413 13.91 34.58 20.13
C GLU A 413 15.28 34.67 19.44
N ARG A 414 15.96 33.53 19.28
CA ARG A 414 17.33 33.45 18.74
C ARG A 414 17.40 33.14 17.23
N ASP A 415 16.27 33.05 16.50
CA ASP A 415 16.15 32.54 15.11
C ASP A 415 16.97 31.25 14.88
N ALA A 416 16.88 30.34 15.85
CA ALA A 416 17.69 29.13 15.90
C ALA A 416 16.89 27.88 15.48
N GLU A 417 17.59 26.88 14.95
CA GLU A 417 17.00 25.57 14.70
C GLU A 417 16.95 24.76 16.01
N LEU A 418 15.80 24.17 16.33
CA LEU A 418 15.61 23.41 17.56
C LEU A 418 15.77 21.90 17.31
N ILE A 419 16.54 21.22 18.16
CA ILE A 419 16.75 19.78 18.11
C ILE A 419 16.23 19.19 19.42
N PHE A 420 15.13 18.45 19.38
CA PHE A 420 14.70 17.66 20.53
C PHE A 420 15.46 16.34 20.57
N LEU A 421 16.13 16.07 21.68
CA LEU A 421 16.85 14.83 21.93
C LEU A 421 16.16 14.03 23.04
N TYR A 422 15.67 12.85 22.67
CA TYR A 422 15.15 11.85 23.60
C TYR A 422 16.15 10.70 23.73
N VAL A 423 16.65 10.45 24.95
CA VAL A 423 17.59 9.36 25.23
C VAL A 423 16.96 8.34 26.16
N PHE A 424 17.00 7.08 25.75
CA PHE A 424 16.53 5.94 26.55
C PHE A 424 17.69 5.20 27.21
N ASP A 425 17.56 4.94 28.50
CA ASP A 425 18.49 4.11 29.27
C ASP A 425 18.18 2.62 29.01
N GLN A 426 19.17 1.88 28.50
CA GLN A 426 19.03 0.45 28.21
C GLN A 426 18.86 -0.41 29.47
N GLN A 427 19.44 -0.01 30.61
CA GLN A 427 19.40 -0.82 31.85
C GLN A 427 18.05 -0.71 32.57
N ALA A 428 17.44 0.48 32.58
CA ALA A 428 16.11 0.68 33.16
C ALA A 428 15.02 -0.12 32.43
N ILE A 429 15.18 -0.36 31.13
CA ILE A 429 14.22 -1.13 30.32
C ILE A 429 14.36 -2.65 30.58
N GLN A 430 15.59 -3.15 30.81
CA GLN A 430 15.83 -4.55 31.15
C GLN A 430 15.31 -4.95 32.53
N GLN A 431 15.25 -4.00 33.48
CA GLN A 431 14.75 -4.28 34.84
C GLN A 431 13.22 -4.29 34.96
N VAL A 432 12.51 -3.57 34.08
CA VAL A 432 11.04 -3.51 34.05
C VAL A 432 10.43 -4.58 33.13
N ALA A 433 11.20 -5.06 32.14
CA ALA A 433 10.78 -6.14 31.27
C ALA A 433 10.97 -7.50 31.98
N THR A 434 9.87 -8.08 32.46
CA THR A 434 9.78 -9.53 32.68
C THR A 434 10.17 -10.28 31.40
N PRO A 435 10.70 -11.51 31.47
CA PRO A 435 11.17 -12.29 30.32
C PRO A 435 9.98 -12.84 29.49
N ILE A 436 9.15 -11.95 28.99
CA ILE A 436 8.14 -12.19 27.97
C ILE A 436 8.55 -11.30 26.79
N LEU A 437 8.82 -11.95 25.67
CA LEU A 437 9.31 -11.44 24.39
C LEU A 437 8.55 -10.19 23.89
N ILE A 438 8.84 -9.02 24.45
CA ILE A 438 8.48 -7.75 23.82
C ILE A 438 9.73 -7.29 23.10
N ASN A 439 9.67 -7.25 21.77
CA ASN A 439 10.74 -6.69 20.97
C ASN A 439 10.84 -5.19 21.26
N VAL A 440 11.69 -4.83 22.23
CA VAL A 440 11.91 -3.47 22.73
C VAL A 440 12.11 -2.48 21.57
N SER A 441 12.75 -2.92 20.48
CA SER A 441 12.96 -2.11 19.27
C SER A 441 11.66 -1.62 18.60
N SER A 442 10.59 -2.44 18.60
CA SER A 442 9.30 -2.13 17.97
C SER A 442 8.52 -1.08 18.77
N GLN A 443 8.43 -1.25 20.09
CA GLN A 443 7.86 -0.24 20.99
C GLN A 443 8.64 1.07 20.94
N MET A 444 9.97 0.99 20.83
CA MET A 444 10.83 2.15 20.64
C MET A 444 10.51 2.87 19.33
N ASP A 445 10.28 2.17 18.21
CA ASP A 445 9.97 2.82 16.92
C ASP A 445 8.60 3.51 16.90
N HIS A 446 7.60 2.94 17.60
CA HIS A 446 6.29 3.60 17.78
C HIS A 446 6.38 4.81 18.72
N MET A 447 7.10 4.70 19.84
CA MET A 447 7.35 5.82 20.75
C MET A 447 8.18 6.93 20.07
N ARG A 448 9.17 6.53 19.26
CA ARG A 448 9.95 7.42 18.39
C ARG A 448 9.05 8.16 17.43
N ALA A 449 8.09 7.50 16.80
CA ALA A 449 7.15 8.12 15.89
C ALA A 449 6.20 9.09 16.61
N PHE A 450 5.69 8.70 17.78
CA PHE A 450 4.81 9.52 18.61
C PHE A 450 5.50 10.80 19.12
N LEU A 451 6.67 10.67 19.76
CA LEU A 451 7.45 11.81 20.25
C LEU A 451 7.91 12.72 19.10
N ARG A 452 8.30 12.14 17.96
CA ARG A 452 8.66 12.89 16.75
C ARG A 452 7.49 13.69 16.21
N ASN A 453 6.27 13.17 16.28
CA ASN A 453 5.09 13.86 15.76
C ASN A 453 4.59 14.95 16.72
N THR A 454 4.60 14.72 18.04
CA THR A 454 4.08 15.69 19.02
C THR A 454 4.99 16.92 19.15
N ALA A 455 6.30 16.72 19.41
CA ALA A 455 7.23 17.83 19.62
C ALA A 455 7.46 18.65 18.34
N ARG A 456 7.56 17.98 17.18
CA ARG A 456 7.68 18.66 15.89
C ARG A 456 6.44 19.46 15.54
N LYS A 457 5.25 18.96 15.86
CA LYS A 457 3.99 19.66 15.61
C LYS A 457 3.89 20.94 16.45
N GLN A 458 4.28 20.89 17.73
CA GLN A 458 4.33 22.06 18.61
C GLN A 458 5.27 23.15 18.08
N ALA A 459 6.52 22.79 17.76
CA ALA A 459 7.48 23.75 17.21
C ALA A 459 7.05 24.32 15.85
N THR A 460 6.49 23.49 14.96
CA THR A 460 6.02 23.95 13.64
C THR A 460 4.83 24.92 13.77
N GLN A 461 3.94 24.71 14.75
CA GLN A 461 2.84 25.63 15.05
C GLN A 461 3.33 26.98 15.57
N ALA A 462 4.43 26.99 16.32
CA ALA A 462 5.08 28.21 16.80
C ALA A 462 5.97 28.89 15.74
N GLY A 463 6.11 28.32 14.53
CA GLY A 463 6.96 28.87 13.47
C GLY A 463 8.45 28.52 13.59
N VAL A 464 8.83 27.64 14.53
CA VAL A 464 10.21 27.20 14.75
C VAL A 464 10.50 25.94 13.94
N ARG A 465 11.64 25.92 13.23
CA ARG A 465 12.14 24.71 12.58
C ARG A 465 12.70 23.77 13.65
N ALA A 466 12.04 22.62 13.82
CA ALA A 466 12.49 21.61 14.77
C ALA A 466 12.77 20.24 14.13
N ARG A 467 13.81 19.58 14.63
CA ARG A 467 14.16 18.18 14.36
C ARG A 467 14.04 17.39 15.66
N VAL A 468 13.69 16.11 15.55
CA VAL A 468 13.61 15.23 16.71
C VAL A 468 14.55 14.05 16.50
N LEU A 469 15.52 13.93 17.39
CA LEU A 469 16.48 12.84 17.47
C LEU A 469 16.13 11.95 18.65
N VAL A 470 16.25 10.65 18.42
CA VAL A 470 16.00 9.65 19.44
C VAL A 470 17.18 8.70 19.47
N ARG A 471 17.78 8.53 20.65
CA ARG A 471 19.00 7.75 20.88
C ARG A 471 18.81 6.77 22.04
N ALA A 472 19.69 5.79 22.12
CA ALA A 472 19.76 4.84 23.22
C ALA A 472 21.18 4.91 23.82
N GLY A 473 21.30 4.75 25.14
CA GLY A 473 22.57 4.87 25.85
C GLY A 473 22.48 5.86 27.01
N SER A 474 23.63 6.32 27.51
CA SER A 474 23.63 7.33 28.57
C SER A 474 23.24 8.70 28.00
N LEU A 475 22.43 9.45 28.77
CA LEU A 475 22.01 10.81 28.37
C LEU A 475 23.23 11.72 28.15
N ARG A 476 24.25 11.59 28.99
CA ARG A 476 25.52 12.35 28.90
C ARG A 476 26.24 12.13 27.57
N GLU A 477 26.56 10.87 27.23
CA GLU A 477 27.31 10.55 26.00
C GLU A 477 26.54 10.98 24.75
N GLN A 478 25.21 10.86 24.76
CA GLN A 478 24.38 11.22 23.60
C GLN A 478 24.22 12.72 23.43
N ILE A 479 24.21 13.50 24.54
CA ILE A 479 24.25 14.96 24.46
C ILE A 479 25.58 15.41 23.83
N GLN A 480 26.71 14.87 24.31
CA GLN A 480 28.04 15.19 23.77
C GLN A 480 28.16 14.82 22.28
N ALA A 481 27.78 13.60 21.91
CA ALA A 481 27.85 13.14 20.52
C ALA A 481 27.02 14.03 19.58
N ILE A 482 25.84 14.48 20.01
CA ILE A 482 24.98 15.34 19.18
C ILE A 482 25.46 16.78 19.17
N ALA A 483 26.00 17.28 20.28
CA ALA A 483 26.61 18.59 20.34
C ALA A 483 27.73 18.74 19.29
N ASP A 484 28.58 17.72 19.16
CA ASP A 484 29.64 17.65 18.16
C ASP A 484 29.12 17.39 16.74
N GLU A 485 28.25 16.38 16.55
CA GLU A 485 27.69 16.02 15.24
C GLU A 485 26.90 17.16 14.59
N GLN A 486 26.23 17.97 15.41
CA GLN A 486 25.28 18.98 14.95
C GLN A 486 25.73 20.41 15.26
N HIS A 487 26.96 20.66 15.70
CA HIS A 487 27.45 22.02 16.00
C HIS A 487 26.44 22.85 16.80
N VAL A 488 26.09 22.37 17.99
CA VAL A 488 25.07 22.98 18.85
C VAL A 488 25.63 24.22 19.54
N ASP A 489 24.85 25.30 19.61
CA ASP A 489 25.24 26.57 20.23
C ASP A 489 24.68 26.77 21.65
N LEU A 490 23.61 26.04 22.00
CA LEU A 490 22.95 26.10 23.30
C LEU A 490 22.27 24.78 23.63
N ILE A 491 22.40 24.31 24.86
CA ILE A 491 21.68 23.13 25.36
C ILE A 491 20.62 23.58 26.36
N VAL A 492 19.39 23.07 26.23
CA VAL A 492 18.29 23.32 27.15
C VAL A 492 17.85 22.00 27.79
N MET A 493 17.80 21.96 29.12
CA MET A 493 17.44 20.77 29.89
C MET A 493 16.33 21.06 30.91
N GLY A 494 15.56 20.03 31.25
CA GLY A 494 14.39 20.14 32.13
C GLY A 494 14.37 19.11 33.26
N ASN A 495 13.63 19.43 34.32
CA ASN A 495 13.58 18.67 35.57
C ASN A 495 12.99 17.24 35.40
N PRO A 496 13.64 16.18 35.93
CA PRO A 496 13.06 14.84 35.99
C PRO A 496 11.92 14.75 37.04
N SER A 497 10.73 14.41 36.55
CA SER A 497 9.42 14.57 37.19
C SER A 497 9.16 13.93 38.57
N GLU A 498 8.10 14.46 39.19
CA GLU A 498 7.32 14.08 40.40
C GLU A 498 7.73 14.67 41.75
N LYS A 499 6.69 15.21 42.41
CA LYS A 499 6.59 16.21 43.49
C LYS A 499 7.21 15.82 44.86
N SER A 500 8.11 14.85 44.94
CA SER A 500 8.55 14.31 46.24
C SER A 500 10.06 14.07 46.36
N SER A 501 10.88 15.08 46.10
CA SER A 501 12.29 15.05 46.52
C SER A 501 12.85 16.46 46.67
N LEU A 502 13.22 16.80 47.91
CA LEU A 502 13.91 18.03 48.30
C LEU A 502 15.36 18.12 47.76
N PHE A 503 15.80 17.18 46.91
CA PHE A 503 17.18 17.04 46.41
C PHE A 503 17.33 17.11 44.87
N LYS A 504 16.29 17.53 44.11
CA LYS A 504 16.33 17.48 42.64
C LYS A 504 16.96 18.70 41.94
N ARG A 505 16.98 19.88 42.56
CA ARG A 505 17.47 21.13 41.93
C ARG A 505 18.99 21.17 41.77
N GLU A 506 19.71 20.87 42.85
CA GLU A 506 21.18 20.86 42.87
C GLU A 506 21.75 19.79 41.94
N ALA A 507 21.07 18.64 41.82
CA ALA A 507 21.49 17.56 40.93
C ALA A 507 21.34 17.91 39.44
N LEU A 508 20.28 18.64 39.05
CA LEU A 508 20.10 19.10 37.67
C LEU A 508 21.13 20.19 37.32
N GLN A 509 21.37 21.11 38.25
CA GLN A 509 22.37 22.17 38.04
C GLN A 509 23.79 21.59 37.98
N ALA A 510 24.16 20.71 38.89
CA ALA A 510 25.46 20.03 38.85
C ALA A 510 25.65 19.24 37.54
N PHE A 511 24.60 18.57 37.05
CA PHE A 511 24.65 17.88 35.76
C PHE A 511 24.80 18.85 34.58
N ALA A 512 24.16 20.02 34.63
CA ALA A 512 24.31 21.06 33.62
C ALA A 512 25.72 21.65 33.59
N ASP A 513 26.27 22.01 34.76
CA ASP A 513 27.61 22.57 34.91
C ASP A 513 28.69 21.59 34.41
N GLU A 514 28.50 20.29 34.65
CA GLU A 514 29.38 19.23 34.12
C GLU A 514 29.32 19.13 32.59
N ILE A 515 28.12 19.15 31.99
CA ILE A 515 27.96 19.12 30.52
C ILE A 515 28.56 20.37 29.89
N GLU A 516 28.38 21.54 30.50
CA GLU A 516 28.95 22.81 30.03
C GLU A 516 30.49 22.77 30.06
N THR A 517 31.07 22.22 31.13
CA THR A 517 32.53 22.03 31.25
C THR A 517 33.08 21.06 30.21
N GLU A 518 32.36 19.98 29.93
CA GLU A 518 32.78 18.93 28.99
C GLU A 518 32.62 19.33 27.51
N THR A 519 31.55 20.05 27.18
CA THR A 519 31.21 20.42 25.79
C THR A 519 31.65 21.82 25.40
N GLY A 520 31.90 22.71 26.37
CA GLY A 520 32.17 24.13 26.14
C GLY A 520 30.96 24.92 25.63
N ILE A 521 29.75 24.35 25.70
CA ILE A 521 28.50 24.95 25.21
C ILE A 521 27.65 25.38 26.41
N GLU A 522 27.05 26.57 26.34
CA GLU A 522 26.14 27.10 27.36
C GLU A 522 24.97 26.10 27.61
N VAL A 523 24.71 25.77 28.87
CA VAL A 523 23.64 24.85 29.28
C VAL A 523 22.62 25.58 30.15
N LEU A 524 21.38 25.65 29.66
CA LEU A 524 20.26 26.26 30.38
C LEU A 524 19.39 25.17 31.04
N ALA A 525 19.50 25.05 32.37
CA ALA A 525 18.70 24.15 33.19
C ALA A 525 17.42 24.83 33.69
N LEU A 526 16.27 24.46 33.14
CA LEU A 526 14.98 25.09 33.47
C LEU A 526 14.40 24.57 34.79
N THR A 527 14.07 25.51 35.70
CA THR A 527 13.43 25.22 37.00
C THR A 527 11.94 25.58 37.00
N ASP A 528 11.15 24.99 37.91
CA ASP A 528 9.68 25.14 37.97
C ASP A 528 9.16 26.60 38.03
N GLN A 529 9.99 27.58 38.43
CA GLN A 529 9.63 29.01 38.45
C GLN A 529 9.83 29.73 37.10
N GLU A 530 10.69 29.22 36.22
CA GLU A 530 11.02 29.85 34.92
C GLU A 530 10.16 29.29 33.77
N VAL A 531 9.20 28.42 34.09
CA VAL A 531 8.29 27.83 33.11
C VAL A 531 6.83 28.30 33.26
N GLU A 532 6.52 29.09 34.29
CA GLU A 532 5.22 29.74 34.49
C GLU A 532 5.22 31.25 34.15
N THR A 533 6.38 31.84 33.88
CA THR A 533 6.58 33.22 33.39
C THR A 533 7.16 33.23 32.00
#